data_AF-A0A561V5K2-F1
#
_entry.id   AF-A0A561V5K2-F1
#
_cell.length_a   1.000
_cell.length_b   1.000
_cell.length_c   1.000
_cell.angle_alpha   90.00
_cell.angle_beta   90.00
_cell.angle_gamma   90.00
#
_symmetry.space_group_name_H-M   'P 1'
#
loop_
_entity.id
_entity.type
_entity.pdbx_description
1 polymer ?
#
loop_
_entity_poly.entity_id
_entity_poly.type
_entity_poly.pdbx_seq_one_letter_code
_entity_poly.pdbx_strand_id
1 'polypeptide(L)'
;MRFRHPDGTTVHLAYCTNVHPAENLEGVRAQLRDHCEPVRKRLGRDRLGIGLWLARDAARTLVNDPSQLRSLRAELDHRGLEVVTLNGFPYEGFGAEEVKYRVYKPDWTDPERLAHTTDLARLLATLLPDDVTDGTISTLPIAWRTPYTGDPEAARTALAALTTLGERLDALAELTGKSIRIGLEPEPGCTVETTADAIAPLTAIGHERIGVCVDTCHLATSFEDPDGALDALDAAGIPVVKAQLSAALHAEHPHLPEVRTALAAFAEPRFLHQTRISTAAGLRGTDDLDEAVTGDTLPDSAPWRAHFHVPLHAPPAPPLTSTLPVLRSTLTRLVGGTQPLTRHLEVETYTWQALPAELRPRTRAQLADGIAAELTLARDLLVDLGLKELP
;
A
#
# COMPACT_ATOMS: atom_id res chain seq x y z
N MET A 1 -0.26 -8.25 13.99
CA MET A 1 -0.08 -7.81 15.38
C MET A 1 -1.17 -6.80 15.69
N ARG A 2 -1.57 -6.70 16.96
CA ARG A 2 -2.59 -5.75 17.40
C ARG A 2 -2.02 -4.90 18.52
N PHE A 3 -2.43 -3.64 18.58
CA PHE A 3 -1.97 -2.67 19.55
C PHE A 3 -3.16 -1.94 20.13
N ARG A 4 -3.08 -1.62 21.43
CA ARG A 4 -4.04 -0.74 22.09
C ARG A 4 -3.47 0.66 22.13
N HIS A 5 -4.13 1.57 21.43
CA HIS A 5 -3.86 2.99 21.49
C HIS A 5 -4.29 3.55 22.88
N PRO A 6 -3.70 4.65 23.38
CA PRO A 6 -4.04 5.22 24.69
C PRO A 6 -5.52 5.51 24.96
N ASP A 7 -6.31 5.78 23.92
CA ASP A 7 -7.77 5.96 23.99
C ASP A 7 -8.57 4.65 24.15
N GLY A 8 -7.90 3.49 24.04
CA GLY A 8 -8.52 2.17 24.07
C GLY A 8 -8.80 1.57 22.68
N THR A 9 -8.62 2.32 21.60
CA THR A 9 -8.81 1.83 20.22
C THR A 9 -7.79 0.75 19.88
N THR A 10 -8.24 -0.30 19.20
CA THR A 10 -7.33 -1.31 18.63
C THR A 10 -6.81 -0.84 17.28
N VAL A 11 -5.48 -0.80 17.14
CA VAL A 11 -4.76 -0.58 15.89
C VAL A 11 -4.15 -1.90 15.42
N HIS A 12 -4.36 -2.25 14.16
CA HIS A 12 -3.85 -3.46 13.54
C HIS A 12 -2.59 -3.15 12.74
N LEU A 13 -1.57 -3.98 12.90
CA LEU A 13 -0.36 -3.98 12.09
C LEU A 13 -0.27 -5.29 11.32
N ALA A 14 -0.27 -5.19 10.00
CA ALA A 14 -0.09 -6.29 9.07
C ALA A 14 1.16 -6.08 8.21
N TYR A 15 1.53 -7.07 7.41
CA TYR A 15 2.37 -6.85 6.23
C TYR A 15 1.66 -7.34 4.96
N CYS A 16 1.94 -6.68 3.84
CA CYS A 16 1.29 -6.97 2.57
C CYS A 16 1.91 -8.21 1.89
N THR A 17 1.09 -9.09 1.33
CA THR A 17 1.58 -10.26 0.59
C THR A 17 1.97 -9.96 -0.86
N ASN A 18 1.94 -8.70 -1.29
CA ASN A 18 2.48 -8.26 -2.59
C ASN A 18 3.94 -8.72 -2.80
N VAL A 19 4.72 -8.87 -1.74
CA VAL A 19 6.10 -9.41 -1.76
C VAL A 19 6.19 -10.90 -2.16
N HIS A 20 5.07 -11.63 -2.10
CA HIS A 20 4.96 -13.05 -2.48
C HIS A 20 3.80 -13.23 -3.46
N PRO A 21 3.90 -12.67 -4.67
CA PRO A 21 2.75 -12.60 -5.57
C PRO A 21 2.19 -13.99 -5.91
N ALA A 22 0.88 -14.16 -5.73
CA ALA A 22 0.14 -15.39 -5.98
C ALA A 22 -1.08 -15.13 -6.86
N GLU A 23 -1.03 -15.61 -8.11
CA GLU A 23 -2.09 -15.39 -9.11
C GLU A 23 -3.34 -16.26 -8.89
N ASN A 24 -3.20 -17.37 -8.15
CA ASN A 24 -4.28 -18.33 -7.92
C ASN A 24 -4.36 -18.78 -6.45
N LEU A 25 -5.48 -19.43 -6.09
CA LEU A 25 -5.75 -19.82 -4.71
C LEU A 25 -4.72 -20.82 -4.14
N GLU A 26 -4.16 -21.71 -4.95
CA GLU A 26 -3.11 -22.63 -4.50
C GLU A 26 -1.85 -21.85 -4.13
N GLY A 27 -1.45 -20.88 -4.95
CA GLY A 27 -0.38 -19.93 -4.66
C GLY A 27 -0.65 -19.17 -3.36
N VAL A 28 -1.89 -18.70 -3.16
CA VAL A 28 -2.30 -18.01 -1.92
C VAL A 28 -2.10 -18.91 -0.70
N ARG A 29 -2.47 -20.19 -0.76
CA ARG A 29 -2.23 -21.13 0.36
C ARG A 29 -0.75 -21.42 0.56
N ALA A 30 0.01 -21.56 -0.54
CA ALA A 30 1.44 -21.79 -0.50
C ALA A 30 2.17 -20.62 0.18
N GLN A 31 1.83 -19.35 -0.11
CA GLN A 31 2.47 -18.20 0.55
C GLN A 31 2.17 -18.13 2.05
N LEU A 32 0.97 -18.54 2.49
CA LEU A 32 0.65 -18.59 3.92
C LEU A 32 1.57 -19.58 4.65
N ARG A 33 1.78 -20.75 4.05
CA ARG A 33 2.65 -21.81 4.57
C ARG A 33 4.13 -21.45 4.51
N ASP A 34 4.59 -20.99 3.34
CA ASP A 34 6.01 -20.90 3.02
C ASP A 34 6.64 -19.57 3.43
N HIS A 35 5.82 -18.55 3.71
CA HIS A 35 6.28 -17.22 4.06
C HIS A 35 5.61 -16.64 5.31
N CYS A 36 4.28 -16.55 5.34
CA CYS A 36 3.56 -15.83 6.40
C CYS A 36 3.73 -16.48 7.78
N GLU A 37 3.52 -17.80 7.87
CA GLU A 37 3.74 -18.54 9.11
C GLU A 37 5.22 -18.50 9.55
N PRO A 38 6.23 -18.69 8.68
CA PRO A 38 7.64 -18.49 9.02
C PRO A 38 8.00 -17.10 9.55
N VAL A 39 7.41 -16.02 9.00
CA VAL A 39 7.59 -14.65 9.50
C VAL A 39 6.99 -14.51 10.91
N ARG A 40 5.76 -14.99 11.11
CA ARG A 40 5.11 -15.00 12.43
C ARG A 40 5.97 -15.73 13.48
N LYS A 41 6.50 -16.90 13.13
CA LYS A 41 7.37 -17.71 14.01
C LYS A 41 8.65 -16.97 14.40
N ARG A 42 9.28 -16.24 13.46
CA ARG A 42 10.46 -15.41 13.73
C ARG A 42 10.18 -14.25 14.67
N LEU A 43 9.01 -13.64 14.53
CA LEU A 43 8.55 -12.58 15.43
C LEU A 43 8.18 -13.10 16.84
N GLY A 44 8.08 -14.43 17.01
CA GLY A 44 7.68 -15.05 18.28
C GLY A 44 6.24 -14.72 18.67
N ARG A 45 5.34 -14.56 17.70
CA ARG A 45 3.95 -14.13 17.94
C ARG A 45 2.95 -15.23 17.72
N ASP A 46 1.90 -15.26 18.54
CA ASP A 46 0.81 -16.22 18.38
C ASP A 46 -0.04 -15.88 17.16
N ARG A 47 -0.28 -14.58 16.92
CA ARG A 47 -1.06 -14.10 15.79
C ARG A 47 -0.36 -12.98 15.00
N LEU A 48 -0.36 -13.10 13.67
CA LEU A 48 0.16 -12.08 12.75
C LEU A 48 -0.91 -11.60 11.78
N GLY A 49 -0.99 -10.29 11.57
CA GLY A 49 -1.89 -9.68 10.60
C GLY A 49 -1.28 -9.76 9.21
N ILE A 50 -2.09 -10.11 8.22
CA ILE A 50 -1.70 -10.25 6.83
C ILE A 50 -2.60 -9.37 5.97
N GLY A 51 -1.97 -8.49 5.21
CA GLY A 51 -2.60 -7.75 4.11
C GLY A 51 -2.62 -8.62 2.88
N LEU A 52 -3.71 -9.36 2.65
CA LEU A 52 -3.75 -10.27 1.51
C LEU A 52 -3.93 -9.50 0.21
N TRP A 53 -3.00 -9.72 -0.71
CA TRP A 53 -3.24 -9.48 -2.13
C TRP A 53 -3.93 -10.69 -2.75
N LEU A 54 -5.06 -10.45 -3.41
CA LEU A 54 -5.84 -11.48 -4.10
C LEU A 54 -6.02 -11.07 -5.57
N ALA A 55 -5.21 -11.66 -6.45
CA ALA A 55 -5.39 -11.50 -7.89
C ALA A 55 -6.80 -11.93 -8.33
N ARG A 56 -7.26 -11.40 -9.47
CA ARG A 56 -8.60 -11.67 -10.04
C ARG A 56 -9.02 -13.13 -9.93
N ASP A 57 -8.18 -14.06 -10.39
CA ASP A 57 -8.57 -15.46 -10.49
C ASP A 57 -8.69 -16.13 -9.11
N ALA A 58 -7.79 -15.81 -8.18
CA ALA A 58 -7.90 -16.24 -6.78
C ALA A 58 -9.18 -15.69 -6.12
N ALA A 59 -9.48 -14.40 -6.30
CA ALA A 59 -10.70 -13.77 -5.78
C ALA A 59 -11.96 -14.43 -6.37
N ARG A 60 -12.00 -14.66 -7.69
CA ARG A 60 -13.12 -15.33 -8.36
C ARG A 60 -13.32 -16.76 -7.88
N THR A 61 -12.25 -17.53 -7.65
CA THR A 61 -12.38 -18.87 -7.06
C THR A 61 -13.04 -18.80 -5.68
N LEU A 62 -12.62 -17.87 -4.84
CA LEU A 62 -13.16 -17.74 -3.47
C LEU A 62 -14.61 -17.26 -3.45
N VAL A 63 -14.98 -16.33 -4.34
CA VAL A 63 -16.36 -15.82 -4.45
C VAL A 63 -17.31 -16.90 -4.95
N ASN A 64 -16.88 -17.70 -5.94
CA ASN A 64 -17.73 -18.72 -6.55
C ASN A 64 -17.82 -20.02 -5.73
N ASP A 65 -16.89 -20.25 -4.79
CA ASP A 65 -16.87 -21.45 -3.95
C ASP A 65 -16.75 -21.10 -2.45
N PRO A 66 -17.88 -20.99 -1.73
CA PRO A 66 -17.88 -20.74 -0.30
C PRO A 66 -17.13 -21.79 0.53
N SER A 67 -16.96 -23.02 0.01
CA SER A 67 -16.18 -24.05 0.72
C SER A 67 -14.69 -23.73 0.70
N GLN A 68 -14.19 -23.17 -0.40
CA GLN A 68 -12.81 -22.70 -0.52
C GLN A 68 -12.54 -21.52 0.42
N LEU A 69 -13.49 -20.57 0.50
CA LEU A 69 -13.39 -19.44 1.40
C LEU A 69 -13.35 -19.86 2.88
N ARG A 70 -14.24 -20.78 3.30
CA ARG A 70 -14.19 -21.36 4.65
C ARG A 70 -12.88 -22.09 4.93
N SER A 71 -12.40 -22.85 3.94
CA SER A 71 -11.12 -23.56 4.04
C SER A 71 -9.93 -22.60 4.13
N LEU A 72 -9.94 -21.47 3.41
CA LEU A 72 -8.92 -20.44 3.51
C LEU A 72 -8.93 -19.79 4.90
N ARG A 73 -10.11 -19.45 5.43
CA ARG A 73 -10.26 -18.92 6.79
C ARG A 73 -9.72 -19.89 7.84
N ALA A 74 -10.09 -21.17 7.76
CA ALA A 74 -9.58 -22.19 8.67
C ALA A 74 -8.06 -22.37 8.59
N GLU A 75 -7.48 -22.21 7.40
CA GLU A 75 -6.03 -22.26 7.21
C GLU A 75 -5.32 -21.04 7.82
N LEU A 76 -5.88 -19.83 7.70
CA LEU A 76 -5.39 -18.64 8.37
C LEU A 76 -5.38 -18.86 9.89
N ASP A 77 -6.50 -19.31 10.47
CA ASP A 77 -6.64 -19.58 11.91
C ASP A 77 -5.62 -20.62 12.39
N HIS A 78 -5.52 -21.75 11.68
CA HIS A 78 -4.58 -22.83 12.01
C HIS A 78 -3.11 -22.36 12.05
N ARG A 79 -2.76 -21.40 11.18
CA ARG A 79 -1.39 -20.87 11.08
C ARG A 79 -1.12 -19.71 12.05
N GLY A 80 -2.11 -19.24 12.80
CA GLY A 80 -2.01 -18.04 13.63
C GLY A 80 -1.93 -16.77 12.78
N LEU A 81 -2.66 -16.71 11.66
CA LEU A 81 -2.72 -15.55 10.77
C LEU A 81 -4.12 -14.95 10.80
N GLU A 82 -4.22 -13.64 10.67
CA GLU A 82 -5.49 -12.93 10.55
C GLU A 82 -5.47 -11.92 9.42
N VAL A 83 -6.65 -11.64 8.85
CA VAL A 83 -6.80 -10.71 7.73
C VAL A 83 -7.81 -9.66 8.12
N VAL A 84 -7.33 -8.43 8.31
CA VAL A 84 -8.17 -7.25 8.57
C VAL A 84 -8.07 -6.22 7.45
N THR A 85 -7.20 -6.47 6.48
CA THR A 85 -7.06 -5.63 5.29
C THR A 85 -6.66 -6.45 4.08
N LEU A 86 -7.06 -5.98 2.90
CA LEU A 86 -6.59 -6.49 1.62
C LEU A 86 -5.86 -5.39 0.85
N ASN A 87 -4.99 -5.78 -0.06
CA ASN A 87 -4.57 -4.91 -1.16
C ASN A 87 -5.32 -5.34 -2.43
N GLY A 88 -6.14 -4.43 -2.97
CA GLY A 88 -6.88 -4.59 -4.22
C GLY A 88 -6.13 -4.09 -5.46
N PHE A 89 -4.90 -3.64 -5.29
CA PHE A 89 -3.99 -3.23 -6.33
C PHE A 89 -2.65 -3.98 -6.18
N PRO A 90 -2.17 -4.67 -7.23
CA PRO A 90 -2.69 -4.72 -8.60
C PRO A 90 -3.87 -5.67 -8.81
N TYR A 91 -4.46 -5.66 -10.00
CA TYR A 91 -5.57 -6.57 -10.34
C TYR A 91 -5.14 -8.01 -10.63
N GLU A 92 -4.01 -8.17 -11.34
CA GLU A 92 -3.39 -9.44 -11.70
C GLU A 92 -1.96 -9.19 -12.18
N GLY A 93 -1.17 -10.26 -12.34
CA GLY A 93 0.09 -10.21 -13.08
C GLY A 93 1.22 -9.49 -12.34
N PHE A 94 1.10 -9.20 -11.05
CA PHE A 94 2.17 -8.56 -10.29
C PHE A 94 3.44 -9.41 -10.24
N GLY A 95 3.29 -10.74 -10.43
CA GLY A 95 4.35 -11.73 -10.57
C GLY A 95 5.18 -11.65 -11.87
N ALA A 96 4.72 -10.91 -12.88
CA ALA A 96 5.29 -10.92 -14.23
C ALA A 96 6.70 -10.29 -14.29
N GLU A 97 7.48 -10.68 -15.32
CA GLU A 97 8.81 -10.11 -15.57
C GLU A 97 8.75 -8.62 -15.91
N GLU A 98 7.68 -8.18 -16.57
CA GLU A 98 7.40 -6.78 -16.89
C GLU A 98 5.98 -6.42 -16.45
N VAL A 99 5.88 -5.49 -15.50
CA VAL A 99 4.63 -5.02 -14.91
C VAL A 99 4.34 -3.61 -15.42
N LYS A 100 5.28 -2.67 -15.20
CA LYS A 100 5.26 -1.27 -15.68
C LYS A 100 3.84 -0.67 -15.68
N TYR A 101 3.42 -0.03 -16.77
CA TYR A 101 2.10 0.61 -16.89
C TYR A 101 0.91 -0.36 -16.79
N ARG A 102 1.11 -1.67 -17.02
CA ARG A 102 -0.01 -2.64 -17.00
C ARG A 102 -0.63 -2.78 -15.62
N VAL A 103 0.14 -2.51 -14.56
CA VAL A 103 -0.32 -2.58 -13.17
C VAL A 103 -1.55 -1.72 -12.93
N TYR A 104 -1.63 -0.56 -13.61
CA TYR A 104 -2.69 0.43 -13.49
C TYR A 104 -3.97 0.05 -14.24
N LYS A 105 -4.02 -1.13 -14.88
CA LYS A 105 -5.19 -1.64 -15.59
C LYS A 105 -5.74 -2.91 -14.93
N PRO A 106 -7.07 -3.09 -14.87
CA PRO A 106 -8.13 -2.11 -15.15
C PRO A 106 -8.09 -0.92 -14.18
N ASP A 107 -8.53 0.25 -14.64
CA ASP A 107 -8.70 1.44 -13.81
C ASP A 107 -10.19 1.68 -13.47
N TRP A 108 -10.54 2.77 -12.79
CA TRP A 108 -11.92 3.02 -12.37
C TRP A 108 -12.90 3.36 -13.51
N THR A 109 -12.41 3.55 -14.74
CA THR A 109 -13.26 3.64 -15.94
C THR A 109 -13.65 2.26 -16.47
N ASP A 110 -12.94 1.20 -16.07
CA ASP A 110 -13.18 -0.17 -16.48
C ASP A 110 -14.13 -0.87 -15.47
N PRO A 111 -15.23 -1.50 -15.90
CA PRO A 111 -16.20 -2.14 -15.00
C PRO A 111 -15.61 -3.28 -14.16
N GLU A 112 -14.54 -3.90 -14.64
CA GLU A 112 -13.78 -4.95 -13.94
C GLU A 112 -13.23 -4.46 -12.60
N ARG A 113 -12.78 -3.20 -12.50
CA ARG A 113 -12.23 -2.63 -11.25
C ARG A 113 -13.30 -2.55 -10.17
N LEU A 114 -14.51 -2.08 -10.51
CA LEU A 114 -15.65 -2.04 -9.60
C LEU A 114 -16.06 -3.44 -9.15
N ALA A 115 -16.16 -4.39 -10.10
CA ALA A 115 -16.53 -5.77 -9.80
C ALA A 115 -15.53 -6.43 -8.85
N HIS A 116 -14.23 -6.31 -9.16
CA HIS A 116 -13.17 -6.88 -8.33
C HIS A 116 -13.14 -6.30 -6.92
N THR A 117 -13.21 -4.97 -6.79
CA THR A 117 -13.19 -4.31 -5.47
C THR A 117 -14.43 -4.69 -4.64
N THR A 118 -15.59 -4.88 -5.29
CA THR A 118 -16.80 -5.40 -4.64
C THR A 118 -16.60 -6.83 -4.13
N ASP A 119 -15.98 -7.70 -4.94
CA ASP A 119 -15.67 -9.08 -4.57
C ASP A 119 -14.72 -9.13 -3.37
N LEU A 120 -13.66 -8.33 -3.39
CA LEU A 120 -12.72 -8.22 -2.28
C LEU A 120 -13.42 -7.77 -0.99
N ALA A 121 -14.35 -6.80 -1.05
CA ALA A 121 -15.10 -6.38 0.12
C ALA A 121 -15.94 -7.51 0.73
N ARG A 122 -16.61 -8.31 -0.11
CA ARG A 122 -17.39 -9.48 0.32
C ARG A 122 -16.51 -10.56 0.94
N LEU A 123 -15.37 -10.82 0.32
CA LEU A 123 -14.38 -11.77 0.84
C LEU A 123 -13.84 -11.31 2.19
N LEU A 124 -13.44 -10.04 2.32
CA LEU A 124 -12.91 -9.49 3.56
C LEU A 124 -13.94 -9.58 4.68
N ALA A 125 -15.21 -9.23 4.44
CA ALA A 125 -16.27 -9.34 5.44
C ALA A 125 -16.40 -10.76 6.02
N THR A 126 -16.09 -11.80 5.23
CA THR A 126 -16.09 -13.20 5.69
C THR A 126 -14.78 -13.62 6.36
N LEU A 127 -13.65 -13.05 5.92
CA LEU A 127 -12.30 -13.35 6.41
C LEU A 127 -11.96 -12.62 7.72
N LEU A 128 -12.66 -11.54 8.04
CA LEU A 128 -12.45 -10.80 9.28
C LEU A 128 -12.53 -11.76 10.49
N PRO A 129 -11.61 -11.61 11.47
CA PRO A 129 -11.73 -12.30 12.75
C PRO A 129 -13.08 -12.02 13.40
N ASP A 130 -13.59 -12.98 14.19
CA ASP A 130 -14.91 -12.86 14.80
C ASP A 130 -15.05 -11.63 15.71
N ASP A 131 -13.94 -11.24 16.34
CA ASP A 131 -13.85 -10.08 17.23
C ASP A 131 -13.57 -8.75 16.52
N VAL A 132 -13.56 -8.74 15.19
CA VAL A 132 -13.32 -7.55 14.36
C VAL A 132 -14.54 -7.27 13.48
N THR A 133 -15.03 -6.03 13.54
CA THR A 133 -16.18 -5.56 12.73
C THR A 133 -15.78 -4.69 11.56
N ASP A 134 -14.53 -4.25 11.49
CA ASP A 134 -14.07 -3.24 10.54
C ASP A 134 -12.85 -3.72 9.75
N GLY A 135 -12.92 -3.65 8.42
CA GLY A 135 -11.84 -4.03 7.52
C GLY A 135 -11.57 -2.98 6.46
N THR A 136 -10.36 -2.99 5.89
CA THR A 136 -9.93 -1.99 4.90
C THR A 136 -9.35 -2.60 3.63
N ILE A 137 -9.56 -1.96 2.49
CA ILE A 137 -8.98 -2.39 1.22
C ILE A 137 -8.31 -1.19 0.58
N SER A 138 -7.00 -1.27 0.29
CA SER A 138 -6.33 -0.29 -0.58
C SER A 138 -6.56 -0.64 -2.05
N THR A 139 -6.59 0.35 -2.92
CA THR A 139 -6.72 0.15 -4.37
C THR A 139 -6.18 1.36 -5.13
N LEU A 140 -5.93 1.16 -6.43
CA LEU A 140 -5.61 2.20 -7.41
C LEU A 140 -6.48 3.44 -7.18
N PRO A 141 -5.93 4.66 -7.23
CA PRO A 141 -6.68 5.83 -6.83
C PRO A 141 -7.83 6.12 -7.81
N ILE A 142 -7.52 6.33 -9.09
CA ILE A 142 -8.53 6.48 -10.15
C ILE A 142 -8.01 5.80 -11.43
N ALA A 143 -6.93 6.34 -12.00
CA ALA A 143 -6.32 5.85 -13.23
C ALA A 143 -4.89 6.37 -13.37
N TRP A 144 -4.11 5.75 -14.25
CA TRP A 144 -2.90 6.39 -14.77
C TRP A 144 -3.29 7.66 -15.56
N ARG A 145 -2.50 8.75 -15.45
CA ARG A 145 -2.88 10.05 -16.02
C ARG A 145 -3.12 10.02 -17.53
N THR A 146 -2.41 9.17 -18.27
CA THR A 146 -2.57 9.01 -19.71
C THR A 146 -3.09 7.60 -20.03
N PRO A 147 -4.16 7.44 -20.83
CA PRO A 147 -4.87 8.46 -21.60
C PRO A 147 -5.97 9.20 -20.83
N TYR A 148 -6.19 8.93 -19.55
CA TYR A 148 -7.34 9.41 -18.78
C TYR A 148 -7.60 10.92 -18.93
N THR A 149 -6.58 11.77 -18.81
CA THR A 149 -6.74 13.23 -18.91
C THR A 149 -7.22 13.71 -20.28
N GLY A 150 -7.10 12.86 -21.32
CA GLY A 150 -7.56 13.14 -22.67
C GLY A 150 -8.98 12.67 -22.97
N ASP A 151 -9.64 11.97 -22.04
CA ASP A 151 -11.02 11.48 -22.22
C ASP A 151 -12.01 12.32 -21.39
N PRO A 152 -12.87 13.12 -22.04
CA PRO A 152 -13.86 13.96 -21.36
C PRO A 152 -14.86 13.19 -20.47
N GLU A 153 -15.10 11.90 -20.75
CA GLU A 153 -16.09 11.08 -20.04
C GLU A 153 -15.49 10.24 -18.92
N ALA A 154 -14.16 10.09 -18.88
CA ALA A 154 -13.47 9.22 -17.93
C ALA A 154 -13.77 9.58 -16.47
N ALA A 155 -13.77 10.86 -16.13
CA ALA A 155 -14.07 11.34 -14.78
C ALA A 155 -15.50 11.02 -14.33
N ARG A 156 -16.47 11.17 -15.23
CA ARG A 156 -17.87 10.85 -14.94
C ARG A 156 -18.05 9.34 -14.74
N THR A 157 -17.40 8.53 -15.58
CA THR A 157 -17.45 7.06 -15.47
C THR A 157 -16.83 6.55 -14.18
N ALA A 158 -15.62 7.02 -13.84
CA ALA A 158 -14.94 6.63 -12.61
C ALA A 158 -15.71 7.05 -11.36
N LEU A 159 -16.24 8.27 -11.33
CA LEU A 159 -17.07 8.76 -10.22
C LEU A 159 -18.33 7.90 -10.05
N ALA A 160 -19.04 7.58 -11.14
CA ALA A 160 -20.23 6.74 -11.08
C ALA A 160 -19.91 5.32 -10.55
N ALA A 161 -18.77 4.75 -10.94
CA ALA A 161 -18.32 3.45 -10.43
C ALA A 161 -18.03 3.49 -8.92
N LEU A 162 -17.35 4.54 -8.44
CA LEU A 162 -17.03 4.73 -7.02
C LEU A 162 -18.27 5.03 -6.17
N THR A 163 -19.24 5.81 -6.68
CA THR A 163 -20.55 5.98 -6.02
C THR A 163 -21.28 4.64 -5.90
N THR A 164 -21.32 3.87 -6.99
CA THR A 164 -21.93 2.52 -6.98
C THR A 164 -21.22 1.58 -6.00
N LEU A 165 -19.90 1.70 -5.86
CA LEU A 165 -19.15 0.94 -4.85
C LEU A 165 -19.61 1.30 -3.44
N GLY A 166 -19.76 2.59 -3.14
CA GLY A 166 -20.26 3.08 -1.84
C GLY A 166 -21.58 2.41 -1.45
N GLU A 167 -22.57 2.47 -2.34
CA GLU A 167 -23.88 1.83 -2.14
C GLU A 167 -23.77 0.30 -1.88
N ARG A 168 -22.83 -0.38 -2.54
CA ARG A 168 -22.59 -1.81 -2.32
C ARG A 168 -21.93 -2.10 -0.97
N LEU A 169 -21.09 -1.19 -0.47
CA LEU A 169 -20.47 -1.31 0.85
C LEU A 169 -21.51 -1.10 1.96
N ASP A 170 -22.45 -0.19 1.77
CA ASP A 170 -23.58 0.02 2.69
C ASP A 170 -24.45 -1.23 2.79
N ALA A 171 -24.88 -1.76 1.64
CA ALA A 171 -25.65 -3.00 1.60
C ALA A 171 -24.89 -4.19 2.21
N LEU A 172 -23.57 -4.27 2.04
CA LEU A 172 -22.74 -5.30 2.67
C LEU A 172 -22.72 -5.13 4.19
N ALA A 173 -22.55 -3.90 4.68
CA ALA A 173 -22.55 -3.61 6.11
C ALA A 173 -23.91 -3.90 6.76
N GLU A 174 -25.01 -3.54 6.12
CA GLU A 174 -26.37 -3.87 6.58
C GLU A 174 -26.61 -5.38 6.66
N LEU A 175 -26.14 -6.14 5.65
CA LEU A 175 -26.34 -7.57 5.57
C LEU A 175 -25.50 -8.36 6.58
N THR A 176 -24.27 -7.91 6.84
CA THR A 176 -23.26 -8.71 7.58
C THR A 176 -22.91 -8.15 8.94
N GLY A 177 -23.26 -6.89 9.23
CA GLY A 177 -22.76 -6.15 10.39
C GLY A 177 -21.26 -5.83 10.33
N LYS A 178 -20.58 -6.06 9.20
CA LYS A 178 -19.16 -5.78 9.00
C LYS A 178 -18.98 -4.55 8.12
N SER A 179 -18.26 -3.55 8.61
CA SER A 179 -17.96 -2.32 7.88
C SER A 179 -16.67 -2.46 7.10
N ILE A 180 -16.75 -2.48 5.77
CA ILE A 180 -15.59 -2.49 4.89
C ILE A 180 -15.39 -1.10 4.29
N ARG A 181 -14.19 -0.55 4.43
CA ARG A 181 -13.81 0.76 3.90
C ARG A 181 -12.74 0.62 2.81
N ILE A 182 -12.80 1.48 1.81
CA ILE A 182 -11.91 1.47 0.64
C ILE A 182 -11.04 2.71 0.67
N GLY A 183 -9.72 2.52 0.65
CA GLY A 183 -8.73 3.58 0.54
C GLY A 183 -8.24 3.67 -0.90
N LEU A 184 -8.55 4.78 -1.56
CA LEU A 184 -7.90 5.17 -2.81
C LEU A 184 -6.48 5.64 -2.46
N GLU A 185 -5.49 5.04 -3.09
CA GLU A 185 -4.07 5.27 -2.77
C GLU A 185 -3.47 6.28 -3.76
N PRO A 186 -3.22 7.55 -3.39
CA PRO A 186 -2.50 8.48 -4.26
C PRO A 186 -1.17 7.86 -4.69
N GLU A 187 -0.89 7.91 -5.98
CA GLU A 187 0.17 7.13 -6.61
C GLU A 187 0.95 7.99 -7.61
N PRO A 188 2.30 8.01 -7.55
CA PRO A 188 3.13 8.72 -8.51
C PRO A 188 2.77 8.41 -9.97
N GLY A 189 2.39 9.44 -10.72
CA GLY A 189 2.07 9.39 -12.14
C GLY A 189 0.61 9.10 -12.47
N CYS A 190 -0.22 8.77 -11.47
CA CYS A 190 -1.67 8.70 -11.60
C CYS A 190 -2.33 10.08 -11.68
N THR A 191 -3.62 10.10 -12.01
CA THR A 191 -4.44 11.33 -12.01
C THR A 191 -4.62 11.94 -10.61
N VAL A 192 -4.46 11.10 -9.59
CA VAL A 192 -4.41 11.46 -8.18
C VAL A 192 -3.05 10.98 -7.69
N GLU A 193 -2.07 11.90 -7.70
CA GLU A 193 -0.68 11.62 -7.33
C GLU A 193 -0.39 12.04 -5.88
N THR A 194 -1.07 13.08 -5.39
CA THR A 194 -0.91 13.61 -4.04
C THR A 194 -2.19 13.46 -3.22
N THR A 195 -2.07 13.60 -1.90
CA THR A 195 -3.26 13.69 -1.02
C THR A 195 -4.13 14.89 -1.37
N ALA A 196 -3.53 16.00 -1.83
CA ALA A 196 -4.26 17.18 -2.29
C ALA A 196 -5.09 16.89 -3.54
N ASP A 197 -4.56 16.12 -4.50
CA ASP A 197 -5.30 15.72 -5.71
C ASP A 197 -6.49 14.81 -5.38
N ALA A 198 -6.42 14.07 -4.27
CA ALA A 198 -7.49 13.17 -3.84
C ALA A 198 -8.72 13.93 -3.28
N ILE A 199 -8.55 15.19 -2.85
CA ILE A 199 -9.61 15.94 -2.17
C ILE A 199 -10.84 16.12 -3.06
N ALA A 200 -10.67 16.74 -4.22
CA ALA A 200 -11.79 17.04 -5.12
C ALA A 200 -12.60 15.78 -5.54
N PRO A 201 -11.99 14.68 -6.01
CA PRO A 201 -12.76 13.49 -6.37
C PRO A 201 -13.42 12.83 -5.16
N LEU A 202 -12.76 12.76 -4.00
CA LEU A 202 -13.37 12.15 -2.80
C LEU A 202 -14.51 12.99 -2.23
N THR A 203 -14.41 14.32 -2.26
CA THR A 203 -15.53 15.21 -1.92
C THR A 203 -16.71 14.99 -2.89
N ALA A 204 -16.44 14.79 -4.19
CA ALA A 204 -17.49 14.50 -5.17
C ALA A 204 -18.14 13.12 -4.97
N ILE A 205 -17.37 12.11 -4.53
CA ILE A 205 -17.90 10.79 -4.16
C ILE A 205 -18.76 10.90 -2.89
N GLY A 206 -18.30 11.66 -1.89
CA GLY A 206 -19.09 12.01 -0.71
C GLY A 206 -19.53 10.82 0.15
N HIS A 207 -18.72 9.76 0.25
CA HIS A 207 -19.10 8.49 0.89
C HIS A 207 -18.20 8.12 2.07
N GLU A 208 -18.77 7.87 3.26
CA GLU A 208 -18.02 7.65 4.51
C GLU A 208 -17.10 6.41 4.48
N ARG A 209 -17.43 5.41 3.65
CA ARG A 209 -16.65 4.18 3.48
C ARG A 209 -15.58 4.29 2.38
N ILE A 210 -15.44 5.43 1.70
CA ILE A 210 -14.44 5.65 0.65
C ILE A 210 -13.58 6.85 1.07
N GLY A 211 -12.28 6.63 1.20
CA GLY A 211 -11.33 7.66 1.60
C GLY A 211 -9.96 7.40 1.03
N VAL A 212 -8.92 7.81 1.76
CA VAL A 212 -7.52 7.71 1.31
C VAL A 212 -6.83 6.53 1.96
N CYS A 213 -6.05 5.78 1.18
CA CYS A 213 -4.95 4.97 1.71
C CYS A 213 -3.67 5.81 1.65
N VAL A 214 -3.06 6.11 2.79
CA VAL A 214 -1.81 6.88 2.83
C VAL A 214 -0.63 5.93 2.77
N ASP A 215 0.00 5.82 1.60
CA ASP A 215 1.31 5.18 1.47
C ASP A 215 2.43 6.21 1.77
N THR A 216 3.32 5.87 2.72
CA THR A 216 4.37 6.80 3.16
C THR A 216 5.53 6.94 2.17
N CYS A 217 5.73 5.97 1.27
CA CYS A 217 6.65 6.07 0.14
C CYS A 217 6.09 7.03 -0.93
N HIS A 218 4.80 6.96 -1.25
CA HIS A 218 4.15 7.83 -2.24
C HIS A 218 4.11 9.28 -1.76
N LEU A 219 3.63 9.50 -0.53
CA LEU A 219 3.63 10.82 0.12
C LEU A 219 5.04 11.43 0.11
N ALA A 220 6.05 10.62 0.45
CA ALA A 220 7.43 11.07 0.41
C ALA A 220 7.92 11.36 -1.02
N THR A 221 7.63 10.49 -1.98
CA THR A 221 8.04 10.65 -3.38
C THR A 221 7.49 11.95 -3.96
N SER A 222 6.23 12.29 -3.64
CA SER A 222 5.59 13.54 -4.05
C SER A 222 6.03 14.78 -3.25
N PHE A 223 7.00 14.64 -2.34
CA PHE A 223 7.49 15.70 -1.45
C PHE A 223 6.38 16.37 -0.62
N GLU A 224 5.32 15.64 -0.30
CA GLU A 224 4.27 16.15 0.58
C GLU A 224 4.79 16.29 2.01
N ASP A 225 4.35 17.35 2.68
CA ASP A 225 4.53 17.53 4.11
C ASP A 225 3.46 16.73 4.86
N PRO A 226 3.81 15.76 5.72
CA PRO A 226 2.82 14.93 6.41
C PRO A 226 1.81 15.73 7.21
N ASP A 227 2.23 16.85 7.81
CA ASP A 227 1.35 17.66 8.64
C ASP A 227 0.27 18.34 7.80
N GLY A 228 0.70 19.09 6.78
CA GLY A 228 -0.21 19.78 5.86
C GLY A 228 -1.09 18.83 5.05
N ALA A 229 -0.56 17.68 4.61
CA ALA A 229 -1.31 16.66 3.89
C ALA A 229 -2.48 16.11 4.71
N LEU A 230 -2.20 15.70 5.96
CA LEU A 230 -3.22 15.12 6.83
C LEU A 230 -4.21 16.17 7.35
N ASP A 231 -3.75 17.40 7.63
CA ASP A 231 -4.63 18.52 7.99
C ASP A 231 -5.61 18.87 6.85
N ALA A 232 -5.14 18.83 5.59
CA ALA A 232 -5.99 19.12 4.44
C ALA A 232 -7.07 18.05 4.23
N LEU A 233 -6.73 16.76 4.42
CA LEU A 233 -7.70 15.66 4.38
C LEU A 233 -8.75 15.80 5.50
N ASP A 234 -8.33 16.08 6.73
CA ASP A 234 -9.23 16.28 7.87
C ASP A 234 -10.16 17.48 7.67
N ALA A 235 -9.62 18.62 7.21
CA ALA A 235 -10.40 19.81 6.90
C ALA A 235 -11.45 19.58 5.79
N ALA A 236 -11.17 18.67 4.85
CA ALA A 236 -12.10 18.25 3.81
C ALA A 236 -13.09 17.16 4.27
N GLY A 237 -12.97 16.64 5.49
CA GLY A 237 -13.78 15.56 6.01
C GLY A 237 -13.50 14.20 5.36
N ILE A 238 -12.31 14.02 4.79
CA ILE A 238 -11.92 12.80 4.06
C ILE A 238 -11.22 11.84 5.01
N PRO A 239 -11.75 10.62 5.22
CA PRO A 239 -11.15 9.69 6.17
C PRO A 239 -9.85 9.09 5.63
N VAL A 240 -8.84 8.99 6.50
CA VAL A 240 -7.70 8.10 6.26
C VAL A 240 -8.14 6.67 6.60
N VAL A 241 -8.38 5.88 5.57
CA VAL A 241 -8.95 4.53 5.72
C VAL A 241 -7.89 3.56 6.22
N LYS A 242 -6.71 3.59 5.61
CA LYS A 242 -5.57 2.69 5.84
C LYS A 242 -4.28 3.48 5.64
N ALA A 243 -3.18 3.01 6.21
CA ALA A 243 -1.84 3.48 5.84
C ALA A 243 -0.91 2.32 5.49
N GLN A 244 -0.14 2.49 4.42
CA GLN A 244 0.98 1.62 4.06
C GLN A 244 2.28 2.24 4.56
N LEU A 245 3.02 1.46 5.33
CA LEU A 245 4.30 1.83 5.93
C LEU A 245 5.40 1.34 5.00
N SER A 246 5.92 2.27 4.21
CA SER A 246 6.89 2.06 3.14
C SER A 246 7.84 3.27 3.05
N ALA A 247 9.00 3.14 2.43
CA ALA A 247 9.94 4.24 2.27
C ALA A 247 10.49 4.26 0.85
N ALA A 248 10.65 5.47 0.30
CA ALA A 248 11.24 5.75 -0.99
C ALA A 248 12.77 5.83 -0.91
N LEU A 249 13.43 5.73 -2.05
CA LEU A 249 14.85 6.01 -2.20
C LEU A 249 15.07 7.52 -2.28
N HIS A 250 16.06 8.04 -1.56
CA HIS A 250 16.37 9.46 -1.51
C HIS A 250 17.81 9.74 -1.94
N ALA A 251 17.95 10.67 -2.88
CA ALA A 251 19.22 11.16 -3.40
C ALA A 251 19.34 12.66 -3.14
N GLU A 252 20.13 13.03 -2.12
CA GLU A 252 20.30 14.41 -1.67
C GLU A 252 20.99 15.30 -2.73
N HIS A 253 21.95 14.73 -3.47
CA HIS A 253 22.78 15.48 -4.42
C HIS A 253 22.82 14.81 -5.80
N PRO A 254 21.70 14.78 -6.56
CA PRO A 254 21.61 14.06 -7.83
C PRO A 254 22.50 14.63 -8.95
N HIS A 255 23.07 15.82 -8.79
CA HIS A 255 24.07 16.38 -9.72
C HIS A 255 25.43 15.67 -9.63
N LEU A 256 25.70 14.90 -8.57
CA LEU A 256 26.96 14.17 -8.39
C LEU A 256 26.94 12.83 -9.16
N PRO A 257 27.97 12.52 -9.97
CA PRO A 257 28.01 11.29 -10.76
C PRO A 257 27.88 9.99 -9.94
N GLU A 258 28.47 9.95 -8.75
CA GLU A 258 28.39 8.80 -7.84
C GLU A 258 26.97 8.57 -7.30
N VAL A 259 26.19 9.64 -7.10
CA VAL A 259 24.79 9.55 -6.69
C VAL A 259 23.94 9.01 -7.83
N ARG A 260 24.14 9.51 -9.06
CA ARG A 260 23.45 8.99 -10.26
C ARG A 260 23.79 7.52 -10.52
N THR A 261 25.06 7.15 -10.33
CA THR A 261 25.50 5.75 -10.46
C THR A 261 24.81 4.86 -9.43
N ALA A 262 24.72 5.31 -8.18
CA ALA A 262 24.03 4.57 -7.13
C ALA A 262 22.53 4.44 -7.42
N LEU A 263 21.86 5.49 -7.89
CA LEU A 263 20.45 5.44 -8.31
C LEU A 263 20.25 4.46 -9.46
N ALA A 264 21.10 4.50 -10.49
CA ALA A 264 20.99 3.64 -11.66
C ALA A 264 21.06 2.14 -11.32
N ALA A 265 21.67 1.75 -10.19
CA ALA A 265 21.68 0.37 -9.72
C ALA A 265 20.31 -0.17 -9.29
N PHE A 266 19.34 0.72 -9.03
CA PHE A 266 17.95 0.38 -8.71
C PHE A 266 17.03 0.40 -9.94
N ALA A 267 17.52 0.85 -11.10
CA ALA A 267 16.74 0.83 -12.33
C ALA A 267 16.61 -0.62 -12.83
N GLU A 268 15.38 -1.08 -13.02
CA GLU A 268 15.08 -2.46 -13.35
C GLU A 268 13.83 -2.57 -14.25
N PRO A 269 13.69 -3.65 -15.05
CA PRO A 269 12.70 -3.72 -16.11
C PRO A 269 11.27 -4.05 -15.67
N ARG A 270 11.03 -4.44 -14.41
CA ARG A 270 9.72 -4.93 -13.96
C ARG A 270 8.78 -3.81 -13.53
N PHE A 271 9.17 -2.98 -12.57
CA PHE A 271 8.33 -1.94 -11.98
C PHE A 271 8.71 -0.55 -12.50
N LEU A 272 7.76 0.37 -12.50
CA LEU A 272 8.07 1.78 -12.68
C LEU A 272 8.66 2.31 -11.38
N HIS A 273 9.71 3.10 -11.50
CA HIS A 273 10.32 3.80 -10.38
C HIS A 273 10.22 5.31 -10.60
N GLN A 274 8.99 5.82 -10.49
CA GLN A 274 8.68 7.23 -10.69
C GLN A 274 9.60 8.08 -9.83
N THR A 275 10.35 8.97 -10.48
CA THR A 275 11.31 9.83 -9.80
C THR A 275 10.81 11.26 -9.81
N ARG A 276 10.93 11.93 -8.67
CA ARG A 276 10.39 13.27 -8.43
C ARG A 276 11.42 14.22 -7.86
N ILE A 277 11.20 15.51 -8.13
CA ILE A 277 11.89 16.64 -7.54
C ILE A 277 10.87 17.75 -7.22
N SER A 278 11.01 18.36 -6.05
CA SER A 278 10.27 19.58 -5.70
C SER A 278 11.09 20.81 -6.09
N THR A 279 10.50 21.67 -6.93
CA THR A 279 11.13 22.91 -7.41
C THR A 279 10.28 24.12 -7.03
N ALA A 280 10.82 25.33 -7.20
CA ALA A 280 10.03 26.55 -7.04
C ALA A 280 8.82 26.64 -8.01
N ALA A 281 8.83 25.88 -9.11
CA ALA A 281 7.73 25.79 -10.06
C ALA A 281 6.73 24.65 -9.73
N GLY A 282 6.92 23.94 -8.61
CA GLY A 282 6.13 22.78 -8.21
C GLY A 282 6.86 21.45 -8.43
N LEU A 283 6.10 20.37 -8.28
CA LEU A 283 6.56 18.99 -8.44
C LEU A 283 6.85 18.68 -9.91
N ARG A 284 7.97 18.04 -10.18
CA ARG A 284 8.37 17.54 -11.50
C ARG A 284 8.85 16.11 -11.40
N GLY A 285 8.80 15.35 -12.49
CA GLY A 285 9.20 13.96 -12.48
C GLY A 285 9.33 13.28 -13.83
N THR A 286 9.88 12.07 -13.77
CA THR A 286 9.86 11.06 -14.84
C THR A 286 9.01 9.87 -14.39
N ASP A 287 8.49 9.09 -15.34
CA ASP A 287 7.67 7.93 -14.98
C ASP A 287 8.53 6.75 -14.51
N ASP A 288 9.80 6.75 -14.86
CA ASP A 288 10.73 5.70 -14.49
C ASP A 288 12.12 6.24 -14.11
N LEU A 289 12.89 5.41 -13.41
CA LEU A 289 14.19 5.80 -12.87
C LEU A 289 15.27 5.81 -13.93
N ASP A 290 15.20 4.93 -14.92
CA ASP A 290 16.11 4.93 -16.07
C ASP A 290 16.02 6.24 -16.86
N GLU A 291 14.80 6.75 -17.08
CA GLU A 291 14.55 8.08 -17.67
C GLU A 291 15.20 9.21 -16.86
N ALA A 292 15.11 9.16 -15.53
CA ALA A 292 15.70 10.17 -14.65
C ALA A 292 17.23 10.17 -14.68
N VAL A 293 17.85 8.99 -14.62
CA VAL A 293 19.31 8.88 -14.49
C VAL A 293 20.04 9.02 -15.82
N THR A 294 19.40 8.66 -16.94
CA THR A 294 20.01 8.74 -18.28
C THR A 294 19.64 10.01 -19.04
N GLY A 295 18.55 10.68 -18.67
CA GLY A 295 18.07 11.90 -19.30
C GLY A 295 18.51 13.19 -18.61
N ASP A 296 18.33 14.30 -19.33
CA ASP A 296 18.45 15.67 -18.82
C ASP A 296 17.06 16.29 -18.51
N THR A 297 16.01 15.46 -18.44
CA THR A 297 14.61 15.87 -18.29
C THR A 297 14.28 16.36 -16.89
N LEU A 298 14.92 15.76 -15.88
CA LEU A 298 14.71 16.10 -14.48
C LEU A 298 15.82 17.06 -14.00
N PRO A 299 15.48 18.28 -13.52
CA PRO A 299 16.48 19.15 -12.92
C PRO A 299 17.15 18.46 -11.73
N ASP A 300 18.43 18.70 -11.49
CA ASP A 300 19.22 18.06 -10.43
C ASP A 300 19.73 19.06 -9.37
N SER A 301 19.13 20.25 -9.33
CA SER A 301 19.45 21.33 -8.40
C SER A 301 18.88 21.14 -6.98
N ALA A 302 18.02 20.14 -6.78
CA ALA A 302 17.46 19.77 -5.49
C ALA A 302 17.37 18.23 -5.38
N PRO A 303 17.12 17.68 -4.19
CA PRO A 303 17.08 16.24 -4.00
C PRO A 303 16.06 15.54 -4.89
N TRP A 304 16.39 14.30 -5.29
CA TRP A 304 15.45 13.40 -5.94
C TRP A 304 14.90 12.38 -4.96
N ARG A 305 13.63 11.99 -5.15
CA ARG A 305 13.02 10.83 -4.51
C ARG A 305 12.46 9.91 -5.57
N ALA A 306 12.82 8.63 -5.52
CA ALA A 306 12.34 7.62 -6.45
C ALA A 306 11.42 6.64 -5.73
N HIS A 307 10.26 6.39 -6.32
CA HIS A 307 9.30 5.40 -5.85
C HIS A 307 9.94 4.01 -5.92
N PHE A 308 10.42 3.55 -4.77
CA PHE A 308 11.00 2.23 -4.60
C PHE A 308 10.84 1.88 -3.12
N HIS A 309 10.07 0.84 -2.80
CA HIS A 309 9.81 0.44 -1.41
C HIS A 309 11.07 -0.20 -0.81
N VAL A 310 12.03 0.62 -0.37
CA VAL A 310 13.28 0.12 0.21
C VAL A 310 13.03 -0.47 1.60
N PRO A 311 13.82 -1.49 2.03
CA PRO A 311 13.61 -2.12 3.32
C PRO A 311 13.65 -1.11 4.48
N LEU A 312 12.63 -1.12 5.33
CA LEU A 312 12.50 -0.11 6.40
C LEU A 312 13.60 -0.23 7.48
N HIS A 313 14.00 -1.46 7.78
CA HIS A 313 14.94 -1.81 8.84
C HIS A 313 16.42 -1.63 8.45
N ALA A 314 16.72 -1.41 7.16
CA ALA A 314 18.08 -1.33 6.65
C ALA A 314 18.20 -0.13 5.71
N PRO A 315 18.97 0.92 6.07
CA PRO A 315 19.14 2.07 5.19
C PRO A 315 19.87 1.66 3.90
N PRO A 316 19.57 2.32 2.76
CA PRO A 316 20.36 2.18 1.55
C PRO A 316 21.85 2.48 1.79
N ALA A 317 22.72 1.90 0.96
CA ALA A 317 24.13 2.21 1.02
C ALA A 317 24.38 3.68 0.62
N PRO A 318 25.31 4.40 1.29
CA PRO A 318 25.72 5.72 0.86
C PRO A 318 26.16 5.72 -0.62
N PRO A 319 25.89 6.79 -1.38
CA PRO A 319 25.40 8.11 -0.91
C PRO A 319 23.86 8.22 -0.80
N LEU A 320 23.11 7.14 -1.00
CA LEU A 320 21.65 7.16 -0.93
C LEU A 320 21.15 7.01 0.51
N THR A 321 19.98 7.55 0.79
CA THR A 321 19.24 7.33 2.04
C THR A 321 17.81 6.90 1.73
N SER A 322 17.00 6.66 2.76
CA SER A 322 15.58 6.38 2.61
C SER A 322 14.73 7.51 3.20
N THR A 323 13.46 7.56 2.79
CA THR A 323 12.47 8.48 3.37
C THR A 323 11.85 7.97 4.67
N LEU A 324 12.54 7.09 5.42
CA LEU A 324 12.10 6.63 6.74
C LEU A 324 11.75 7.78 7.71
N PRO A 325 12.43 8.96 7.69
CA PRO A 325 11.99 10.10 8.49
C PRO A 325 10.57 10.58 8.15
N VAL A 326 10.16 10.54 6.87
CA VAL A 326 8.79 10.90 6.46
C VAL A 326 7.80 9.89 7.03
N LEU A 327 8.09 8.58 6.93
CA LEU A 327 7.27 7.54 7.56
C LEU A 327 7.09 7.80 9.06
N ARG A 328 8.15 8.14 9.80
CA ARG A 328 8.07 8.43 11.24
C ARG A 328 7.18 9.64 11.55
N SER A 329 7.32 10.72 10.79
CA SER A 329 6.47 11.90 10.94
C SER A 329 5.00 11.58 10.63
N THR A 330 4.74 10.90 9.52
CA THR A 330 3.39 10.48 9.15
C THR A 330 2.79 9.54 10.20
N LEU A 331 3.54 8.55 10.69
CA LEU A 331 3.06 7.61 11.71
C LEU A 331 2.73 8.33 13.04
N THR A 332 3.55 9.32 13.43
CA THR A 332 3.27 10.17 14.60
C THR A 332 1.92 10.86 14.48
N ARG A 333 1.59 11.36 13.28
CA ARG A 333 0.29 12.00 13.00
C ARG A 333 -0.86 11.00 12.94
N LEU A 334 -0.64 9.82 12.37
CA LEU A 334 -1.68 8.81 12.21
C LEU A 334 -2.09 8.16 13.52
N VAL A 335 -1.17 7.90 14.45
CA VAL A 335 -1.46 7.13 15.68
C VAL A 335 -0.81 7.66 16.96
N GLY A 336 -0.09 8.78 16.91
CA GLY A 336 0.50 9.42 18.10
C GLY A 336 -0.38 10.51 18.74
N GLY A 337 -1.53 10.81 18.14
CA GLY A 337 -2.49 11.82 18.63
C GLY A 337 -3.36 11.34 19.80
N THR A 338 -4.38 12.13 20.13
CA THR A 338 -5.37 11.75 21.17
C THR A 338 -6.30 10.62 20.72
N GLN A 339 -6.46 10.45 19.41
CA GLN A 339 -7.18 9.37 18.74
C GLN A 339 -6.37 8.98 17.49
N PRO A 340 -6.39 7.70 17.08
CA PRO A 340 -5.76 7.31 15.83
C PRO A 340 -6.62 7.74 14.63
N LEU A 341 -6.00 8.33 13.61
CA LEU A 341 -6.66 8.69 12.34
C LEU A 341 -7.00 7.46 11.50
N THR A 342 -6.24 6.38 11.67
CA THR A 342 -6.54 5.07 11.08
C THR A 342 -6.25 3.93 12.06
N ARG A 343 -6.96 2.82 11.89
CA ARG A 343 -6.79 1.60 12.69
C ARG A 343 -6.05 0.50 11.93
N HIS A 344 -5.71 0.71 10.67
CA HIS A 344 -5.16 -0.34 9.79
C HIS A 344 -3.84 0.14 9.20
N LEU A 345 -2.75 -0.42 9.73
CA LEU A 345 -1.39 -0.19 9.27
C LEU A 345 -0.86 -1.45 8.59
N GLU A 346 -0.19 -1.28 7.47
CA GLU A 346 0.37 -2.38 6.68
C GLU A 346 1.81 -2.06 6.29
N VAL A 347 2.78 -2.87 6.71
CA VAL A 347 4.14 -2.79 6.16
C VAL A 347 4.13 -3.31 4.74
N GLU A 348 4.58 -2.48 3.79
CA GLU A 348 4.57 -2.83 2.38
C GLU A 348 5.96 -2.61 1.77
N THR A 349 6.77 -3.66 1.78
CA THR A 349 8.06 -3.69 1.08
C THR A 349 8.02 -4.85 0.10
N TYR A 350 7.67 -4.58 -1.17
CA TYR A 350 7.51 -5.64 -2.18
C TYR A 350 8.69 -5.75 -3.17
N THR A 351 9.57 -4.76 -3.22
CA THR A 351 10.66 -4.66 -4.20
C THR A 351 11.93 -5.42 -3.79
N TRP A 352 11.86 -6.37 -2.85
CA TRP A 352 13.03 -7.15 -2.40
C TRP A 352 13.78 -7.86 -3.54
N GLN A 353 13.05 -8.29 -4.58
CA GLN A 353 13.63 -8.93 -5.77
C GLN A 353 14.09 -7.92 -6.82
N ALA A 354 13.67 -6.66 -6.71
CA ALA A 354 14.08 -5.54 -7.56
C ALA A 354 15.31 -4.80 -7.00
N LEU A 355 15.69 -5.04 -5.73
CA LEU A 355 16.92 -4.48 -5.15
C LEU A 355 18.15 -4.80 -6.01
N PRO A 356 19.26 -4.04 -5.91
CA PRO A 356 20.55 -4.45 -6.45
C PRO A 356 20.90 -5.90 -6.04
N ALA A 357 21.47 -6.67 -6.95
CA ALA A 357 21.60 -8.14 -6.81
C ALA A 357 22.33 -8.57 -5.52
N GLU A 358 23.29 -7.77 -5.08
CA GLU A 358 24.06 -7.92 -3.85
C GLU A 358 23.24 -7.73 -2.57
N LEU A 359 22.13 -6.99 -2.64
CA LEU A 359 21.24 -6.71 -1.50
C LEU A 359 20.04 -7.68 -1.43
N ARG A 360 19.78 -8.46 -2.48
CA ARG A 360 18.63 -9.36 -2.53
C ARG A 360 18.74 -10.50 -1.53
N PRO A 361 17.64 -10.88 -0.84
CA PRO A 361 17.62 -12.12 -0.08
C PRO A 361 17.78 -13.31 -1.03
N ARG A 362 18.75 -14.18 -0.74
CA ARG A 362 19.09 -15.35 -1.58
C ARG A 362 18.26 -16.59 -1.25
N THR A 363 17.58 -16.58 -0.11
CA THR A 363 16.77 -17.69 0.37
C THR A 363 15.45 -17.19 0.95
N ARG A 364 14.44 -18.08 0.97
CA ARG A 364 13.16 -17.80 1.64
C ARG A 364 13.33 -17.47 3.13
N ALA A 365 14.32 -18.09 3.79
CA ALA A 365 14.62 -17.82 5.18
C ALA A 365 15.11 -16.38 5.40
N GLN A 366 16.03 -15.91 4.55
CA GLN A 366 16.54 -14.53 4.61
C GLN A 366 15.46 -13.50 4.31
N LEU A 367 14.57 -13.79 3.35
CA LEU A 367 13.42 -12.91 3.08
C LEU A 367 12.48 -12.84 4.30
N ALA A 368 12.20 -13.97 4.95
CA ALA A 368 11.40 -14.00 6.17
C ALA A 368 12.09 -13.28 7.35
N ASP A 369 13.42 -13.34 7.46
CA ASP A 369 14.19 -12.57 8.45
C ASP A 369 14.05 -11.06 8.19
N GLY A 370 14.15 -10.64 6.92
CA GLY A 370 13.98 -9.25 6.50
C GLY A 370 12.59 -8.70 6.82
N ILE A 371 11.53 -9.41 6.43
CA ILE A 371 10.14 -9.00 6.73
C ILE A 371 9.90 -8.95 8.25
N ALA A 372 10.43 -9.90 9.01
CA ALA A 372 10.33 -9.88 10.47
C ALA A 372 11.08 -8.68 11.08
N ALA A 373 12.20 -8.26 10.50
CA ALA A 373 12.92 -7.06 10.93
C ALA A 373 12.13 -5.76 10.64
N GLU A 374 11.45 -5.67 9.49
CA GLU A 374 10.58 -4.53 9.18
C GLU A 374 9.38 -4.43 10.13
N LEU A 375 8.72 -5.55 10.38
CA LEU A 375 7.62 -5.61 11.35
C LEU A 375 8.08 -5.32 12.78
N THR A 376 9.31 -5.70 13.12
CA THR A 376 9.94 -5.33 14.39
C THR A 376 10.15 -3.83 14.49
N LEU A 377 10.71 -3.20 13.46
CA LEU A 377 10.84 -1.75 13.42
C LEU A 377 9.48 -1.06 13.54
N ALA A 378 8.48 -1.47 12.75
CA ALA A 378 7.15 -0.88 12.80
C ALA A 378 6.50 -1.04 14.18
N ARG A 379 6.65 -2.22 14.82
CA ARG A 379 6.21 -2.45 16.21
C ARG A 379 6.89 -1.47 17.16
N ASP A 380 8.21 -1.33 17.08
CA ASP A 380 8.97 -0.48 18.00
C ASP A 380 8.57 1.00 17.86
N LEU A 381 8.34 1.47 16.62
CA LEU A 381 7.79 2.80 16.36
C LEU A 381 6.42 3.03 17.01
N LEU A 382 5.52 2.04 16.95
CA LEU A 382 4.21 2.13 17.59
C LEU A 382 4.32 2.16 19.12
N VAL A 383 5.23 1.37 19.69
CA VAL A 383 5.49 1.36 21.13
C VAL A 383 6.08 2.69 21.60
N ASP A 384 7.00 3.27 20.82
CA ASP A 384 7.58 4.60 21.10
C ASP A 384 6.52 5.71 21.07
N LEU A 385 5.47 5.56 20.27
CA LEU A 385 4.29 6.44 20.24
C LEU A 385 3.28 6.16 21.38
N GLY A 386 3.58 5.22 22.28
CA GLY A 386 2.78 4.92 23.46
C GLY A 386 1.68 3.87 23.26
N LEU A 387 1.62 3.23 22.09
CA LEU A 387 0.71 2.10 21.87
C LEU A 387 1.22 0.86 22.61
N LYS A 388 0.30 0.08 23.18
CA LYS A 388 0.62 -1.16 23.89
C LYS A 388 0.33 -2.36 23.02
N GLU A 389 1.35 -3.16 22.72
CA GLU A 389 1.16 -4.41 21.98
C GLU A 389 0.21 -5.34 22.76
N LEU A 390 -0.75 -5.92 22.05
CA LEU A 390 -1.69 -6.91 22.57
C LEU A 390 -1.17 -8.33 22.32
N PRO A 391 -1.57 -9.31 23.15
CA PRO A 391 -1.18 -10.71 22.98
C PRO A 391 -1.44 -11.28 21.58
#